data_AF-A0A950M289-F1
#
_entry.id   AF-A0A950M289-F1
#
_cell.length_a   1.000
_cell.length_b   1.000
_cell.length_c   1.000
_cell.angle_alpha   90.00
_cell.angle_beta   90.00
_cell.angle_gamma   90.00
#
_symmetry.space_group_name_H-M   'P 1'
#
loop_
_entity.id
_entity.type
_entity.pdbx_description
1 polymer ?
#
loop_
_entity_poly.entity_id
_entity_poly.type
_entity_poly.pdbx_seq_one_letter_code
_entity_poly.pdbx_strand_id
1 'polypeptide(L)'
;MTPAVARGRGNAIVDVFQTWKVAIGMVHCPPLPGAPRYDGTPILTICDRALRDAEAYVKGGMDGLIVEDHGDIPFLRPDDIGPETTAAMAVIADRVR
;
A
#
# COMPACT_ATOMS: atom_id res chain seq x y z
N MET A 1 1.38 -32.73 24.13
CA MET A 1 1.79 -31.82 23.03
C MET A 1 0.53 -31.37 22.33
N THR A 2 0.17 -30.10 22.43
CA THR A 2 -1.00 -29.53 21.74
C THR A 2 -0.67 -29.46 20.24
N PRO A 3 -1.53 -29.96 19.33
CA PRO A 3 -1.30 -29.82 17.91
C PRO A 3 -1.36 -28.34 17.53
N ALA A 4 -0.39 -27.86 16.74
CA ALA A 4 -0.39 -26.49 16.25
C ALA A 4 -1.68 -26.23 15.44
N VAL A 5 -2.40 -25.16 15.77
CA VAL A 5 -3.64 -24.70 15.08
C VAL A 5 -3.29 -23.83 13.87
N ALA A 6 -2.26 -24.20 13.11
CA ALA A 6 -2.01 -23.61 11.81
C ALA A 6 -2.53 -24.60 10.77
N ARG A 7 -3.65 -24.27 10.11
CA ARG A 7 -4.04 -24.98 8.88
C ARG A 7 -2.83 -24.96 7.95
N GLY A 8 -2.44 -26.12 7.41
CA GLY A 8 -1.50 -26.16 6.29
C GLY A 8 -2.12 -25.35 5.17
N ARG A 9 -1.67 -24.11 5.00
CA ARG A 9 -2.16 -23.24 3.93
C ARG A 9 -1.39 -23.60 2.67
N GLY A 10 -2.09 -23.61 1.55
CA GLY A 10 -1.48 -23.70 0.22
C GLY A 10 -0.44 -22.60 0.02
N ASN A 11 0.23 -22.65 -1.12
CA ASN A 11 1.17 -21.60 -1.45
C ASN A 11 0.39 -20.34 -1.85
N ALA A 12 0.28 -19.36 -0.95
CA ALA A 12 -0.46 -18.12 -1.18
C ALA A 12 -0.02 -17.38 -2.45
N ILE A 13 1.25 -17.49 -2.84
CA ILE A 13 1.76 -16.91 -4.09
C ILE A 13 1.12 -17.57 -5.31
N VAL A 14 1.04 -18.90 -5.32
CA VAL A 14 0.37 -19.65 -6.38
C VAL A 14 -1.14 -19.40 -6.34
N ASP A 15 -1.74 -19.38 -5.14
CA ASP A 15 -3.18 -19.19 -4.97
C ASP A 15 -3.65 -17.80 -5.46
N VAL A 16 -2.85 -16.75 -5.26
CA VAL A 16 -3.21 -15.37 -5.66
C VAL A 16 -2.76 -15.07 -7.10
N PHE A 17 -1.52 -15.39 -7.47
CA PHE A 17 -0.91 -14.93 -8.72
C PHE A 17 -0.82 -16.02 -9.80
N GLN A 18 -1.18 -17.27 -9.49
CA GLN A 18 -1.12 -18.40 -10.42
C GLN A 18 0.29 -18.65 -11.02
N THR A 19 1.33 -18.20 -10.31
CA THR A 19 2.74 -18.34 -10.66
C THR A 19 3.57 -18.64 -9.41
N TRP A 20 4.83 -19.05 -9.61
CA TRP A 20 5.78 -19.35 -8.52
C TRP A 20 6.79 -18.23 -8.28
N LYS A 21 6.89 -17.27 -9.19
CA LYS A 21 7.77 -16.10 -9.09
C LYS A 21 6.91 -14.86 -9.32
N VAL A 22 6.94 -13.95 -8.36
CA VAL A 22 6.10 -12.75 -8.34
C VAL A 22 6.97 -11.54 -8.09
N ALA A 23 6.76 -10.49 -8.87
CA ALA A 23 7.26 -9.15 -8.64
C ALA A 23 6.08 -8.25 -8.21
N ILE A 24 6.21 -7.62 -7.04
CA ILE A 24 5.19 -6.73 -6.49
C ILE A 24 5.73 -5.30 -6.52
N GLY A 25 5.02 -4.40 -7.21
CA GLY A 25 5.33 -2.98 -7.22
C GLY A 25 4.85 -2.30 -5.93
N MET A 26 5.72 -1.49 -5.32
CA MET A 26 5.35 -0.72 -4.12
C MET A 26 5.07 0.73 -4.50
N VAL A 27 3.80 1.12 -4.40
CA VAL A 27 3.33 2.49 -4.63
C VAL A 27 3.56 3.29 -3.36
N HIS A 28 4.60 4.12 -3.35
CA HIS A 28 4.90 5.01 -2.23
C HIS A 28 4.09 6.30 -2.33
N CYS A 29 3.14 6.47 -1.41
CA CYS A 29 2.38 7.71 -1.32
C CYS A 29 3.29 8.85 -0.85
N PRO A 30 3.08 10.09 -1.34
CA PRO A 30 3.56 11.31 -0.70
C PRO A 30 3.07 11.43 0.75
N PRO A 31 3.60 12.39 1.54
CA PRO A 31 3.07 12.66 2.88
C PRO A 31 1.55 12.83 2.87
N LEU A 32 0.86 12.07 3.71
CA LEU A 32 -0.59 12.08 3.83
C LEU A 32 -1.05 13.14 4.85
N PRO A 33 -2.33 13.55 4.83
CA PRO A 33 -2.89 14.33 5.93
C PRO A 33 -2.54 13.72 7.29
N GLY A 34 -2.07 14.54 8.22
CA GLY A 34 -1.59 14.10 9.55
C GLY A 34 -0.08 13.89 9.62
N ALA A 35 0.60 13.61 8.51
CA ALA A 35 2.04 13.39 8.50
C ALA A 35 2.86 14.67 8.80
N PRO A 36 4.05 14.58 9.44
CA PRO A 36 4.83 15.76 9.82
C PRO A 36 5.27 16.64 8.65
N ARG A 37 5.36 16.09 7.44
CA ARG A 37 5.75 16.80 6.22
C ARG A 37 4.59 17.05 5.25
N TYR A 38 3.35 16.83 5.68
CA TYR A 38 2.20 17.17 4.87
C TYR A 38 2.10 18.67 4.67
N ASP A 39 2.04 19.10 3.42
CA ASP A 39 2.08 20.50 3.01
C ASP A 39 0.71 21.06 2.59
N GLY A 40 -0.36 20.27 2.77
CA GLY A 40 -1.71 20.62 2.32
C GLY A 40 -2.03 20.19 0.89
N THR A 41 -1.17 19.40 0.23
CA THR A 41 -1.45 18.84 -1.10
C THR A 41 -2.82 18.15 -1.13
N PRO A 42 -3.72 18.49 -2.08
CA PRO A 42 -5.04 17.88 -2.17
C PRO A 42 -4.97 16.35 -2.30
N ILE A 43 -5.87 15.63 -1.61
CA ILE A 43 -5.91 14.16 -1.64
C ILE A 43 -6.04 13.59 -3.06
N LEU A 44 -6.74 14.31 -3.95
CA LEU A 44 -6.88 13.93 -5.36
C LEU A 44 -5.52 13.93 -6.08
N THR A 45 -4.66 14.91 -5.80
CA THR A 45 -3.31 14.99 -6.37
C THR A 45 -2.41 13.86 -5.86
N ILE A 46 -2.57 13.46 -4.59
CA ILE A 46 -1.89 12.29 -4.03
C ILE A 46 -2.36 11.01 -4.76
N CYS A 47 -3.67 10.86 -4.97
CA CYS A 47 -4.22 9.72 -5.72
C CYS A 47 -3.70 9.69 -7.16
N ASP A 48 -3.65 10.82 -7.85
CA ASP A 48 -3.14 10.91 -9.23
C ASP A 48 -1.66 10.52 -9.33
N ARG A 49 -0.88 10.73 -8.26
CA ARG A 49 0.50 10.25 -8.20
C ARG A 49 0.55 8.74 -7.98
N ALA A 50 -0.22 8.23 -7.02
CA ALA A 50 -0.30 6.78 -6.77
C ALA A 50 -0.76 6.00 -8.02
N LEU A 51 -1.73 6.52 -8.77
CA LEU A 51 -2.22 5.94 -10.02
C LEU A 51 -1.14 5.93 -11.11
N ARG A 52 -0.35 6.99 -11.24
CA ARG A 52 0.75 7.02 -12.21
C ARG A 52 1.82 5.97 -11.91
N ASP A 53 2.17 5.78 -10.64
CA ASP A 53 3.12 4.75 -10.22
C ASP A 53 2.53 3.35 -10.46
N ALA A 54 1.26 3.12 -10.10
CA ALA A 54 0.54 1.88 -10.36
C ALA A 54 0.52 1.54 -11.87
N GLU A 55 0.16 2.50 -12.72
CA GLU A 55 0.18 2.33 -14.18
C GLU A 55 1.57 1.97 -14.70
N ALA A 56 2.62 2.61 -14.18
CA ALA A 56 3.99 2.32 -14.56
C ALA A 56 4.39 0.89 -14.18
N TYR A 57 4.01 0.42 -12.99
CA TYR A 57 4.24 -0.96 -12.55
C TYR A 57 3.47 -1.99 -13.38
N VAL A 58 2.21 -1.72 -13.70
CA VAL A 58 1.40 -2.58 -14.59
C VAL A 58 2.05 -2.65 -15.98
N LYS A 59 2.44 -1.51 -16.57
CA LYS A 59 3.15 -1.46 -17.86
C LYS A 59 4.51 -2.16 -17.80
N GLY A 60 5.16 -2.17 -16.64
CA GLY A 60 6.42 -2.85 -16.36
C GLY A 60 6.30 -4.36 -16.14
N GLY A 61 5.08 -4.92 -16.11
CA GLY A 61 4.83 -6.35 -15.94
C GLY A 61 4.88 -6.83 -14.49
N MET A 62 4.61 -5.97 -13.52
CA MET A 62 4.43 -6.40 -12.12
C MET A 62 3.18 -7.28 -11.99
N ASP A 63 3.29 -8.33 -11.17
CA ASP A 63 2.21 -9.28 -10.91
C ASP A 63 1.19 -8.74 -9.89
N GLY A 64 1.60 -7.80 -9.05
CA GLY A 64 0.76 -7.18 -8.03
C GLY A 64 1.29 -5.84 -7.54
N LEU A 65 0.47 -5.15 -6.74
CA LEU A 65 0.78 -3.84 -6.17
C LEU A 65 0.55 -3.85 -4.65
N ILE A 66 1.39 -3.10 -3.92
CA ILE A 66 1.17 -2.71 -2.52
C ILE A 66 1.16 -1.19 -2.46
N VAL A 67 0.18 -0.62 -1.77
CA VAL A 67 0.14 0.82 -1.47
C VAL A 67 0.72 1.03 -0.08
N GLU A 68 1.70 1.93 0.05
CA GLU A 68 2.39 2.25 1.30
C GLU A 68 2.41 3.78 1.52
N ASP A 69 2.27 4.21 2.76
CA ASP A 69 2.36 5.60 3.25
C ASP A 69 3.81 6.05 3.51
N HIS A 70 4.77 5.57 2.72
CA HIS A 70 6.21 5.82 2.93
C HIS A 70 6.58 7.32 3.02
N GLY A 71 5.82 8.18 2.35
CA GLY A 71 6.01 9.62 2.38
C GLY A 71 5.79 10.26 3.75
N ASP A 72 5.18 9.56 4.71
CA ASP A 72 4.93 10.08 6.05
C ASP A 72 6.22 10.24 6.88
N ILE A 73 7.38 9.84 6.36
CA ILE A 73 8.67 10.01 7.03
C ILE A 73 8.97 11.49 7.35
N PRO A 74 9.29 11.84 8.62
CA PRO A 74 9.41 10.94 9.77
C PRO A 74 8.04 10.47 10.29
N PHE A 75 7.87 9.16 10.48
CA PHE A 75 6.60 8.62 10.98
C PHE A 75 6.27 9.13 12.38
N LEU A 76 4.97 9.37 12.61
CA LEU A 76 4.44 9.62 13.94
C LEU A 76 4.52 8.34 14.80
N ARG A 77 4.50 8.51 16.13
CA ARG A 77 4.34 7.36 17.02
C ARG A 77 2.95 6.75 16.80
N PRO A 78 2.75 5.44 17.02
CA PRO A 78 1.46 4.79 16.80
C PRO A 78 0.28 5.50 17.47
N ASP A 79 0.45 6.00 18.70
CA ASP A 79 -0.60 6.71 19.44
C ASP A 79 -0.91 8.12 18.91
N ASP A 80 -0.04 8.67 18.06
CA ASP A 80 -0.17 9.99 17.45
C ASP A 80 -0.71 9.93 16.00
N ILE A 81 -0.87 8.73 15.42
CA ILE A 81 -1.42 8.57 14.06
C ILE A 81 -2.93 8.82 14.09
N GLY A 82 -3.35 9.89 13.40
CA GLY A 82 -4.76 10.26 13.29
C GLY A 82 -5.56 9.41 12.30
N PRO A 83 -6.90 9.43 12.38
CA PRO A 83 -7.76 8.70 11.45
C PRO A 83 -7.57 9.14 9.99
N GLU A 84 -7.11 10.36 9.75
CA GLU A 84 -6.86 10.92 8.43
C GLU A 84 -5.85 10.12 7.60
N THR A 85 -4.81 9.54 8.21
CA THR A 85 -3.83 8.67 7.52
C THR A 85 -4.53 7.43 6.97
N THR A 86 -5.30 6.73 7.82
CA THR A 86 -6.02 5.51 7.40
C THR A 86 -7.14 5.81 6.40
N ALA A 87 -7.83 6.95 6.54
CA ALA A 87 -8.85 7.39 5.59
C ALA A 87 -8.25 7.71 4.22
N ALA A 88 -7.11 8.40 4.18
CA ALA A 88 -6.37 8.67 2.96
C ALA A 88 -5.91 7.37 2.29
N MET A 89 -5.30 6.45 3.05
CA MET A 89 -4.87 5.15 2.53
C MET A 89 -6.02 4.31 1.97
N ALA A 90 -7.19 4.31 2.62
CA ALA A 90 -8.38 3.60 2.12
C ALA A 90 -8.84 4.16 0.76
N VAL A 91 -8.89 5.49 0.61
CA VAL A 91 -9.28 6.14 -0.65
C VAL A 91 -8.24 5.89 -1.75
N ILE A 92 -6.96 5.95 -1.43
CA ILE A 92 -5.88 5.69 -2.40
C ILE A 92 -5.95 4.23 -2.86
N ALA A 93 -6.08 3.28 -1.94
CA ALA A 93 -6.18 1.86 -2.25
C ALA A 93 -7.42 1.53 -3.10
N ASP A 94 -8.58 2.15 -2.81
CA ASP A 94 -9.80 1.99 -3.59
C ASP A 94 -9.62 2.47 -5.04
N ARG A 95 -8.88 3.57 -5.25
CA ARG A 95 -8.61 4.09 -6.60
C ARG A 95 -7.58 3.28 -7.39
N VAL A 96 -6.57 2.72 -6.72
CA VAL A 96 -5.49 1.95 -7.35
C VAL A 96 -5.94 0.55 -7.78
N ARG A 97 -7.05 0.05 -7.22
CA ARG A 97 -7.56 -1.31 -7.40
C ARG A 97 -7.72 -1.77 -8.85
#